data_AF-A0A4S0JMF5-F1
#
_entry.id   AF-A0A4S0JMF5-F1
#
_cell.length_a   1.000
_cell.length_b   1.000
_cell.length_c   1.000
_cell.angle_alpha   90.00
_cell.angle_beta   90.00
_cell.angle_gamma   90.00
#
_symmetry.space_group_name_H-M   'P 1'
#
loop_
_entity.id
_entity.type
_entity.pdbx_description
1 polymer ?
#
loop_
_entity_poly.entity_id
_entity_poly.type
_entity_poly.pdbx_seq_one_letter_code
_entity_poly.pdbx_strand_id
1 'polypeptide(L)'
;RPERVQRVSAEANDMDFVTRAFVDTALPVASVRYVADLPHKHRRQKADAPLAGQHVTEPQLDALIAGAQKEVILQTPYLVLSKPAQALFRELRKRPQPPRVVVSSN
;
A
#
# COMPACT_ATOMS: atom_id res chain seq x y z
N ARG A 1 -28.74 -9.82 -3.06
CA ARG A 1 -28.27 -10.63 -4.21
C ARG A 1 -27.52 -11.87 -3.68
N PRO A 2 -28.24 -12.95 -3.33
CA PRO A 2 -27.66 -14.16 -2.73
C PRO A 2 -26.77 -14.95 -3.69
N GLU A 3 -27.12 -14.99 -4.98
CA GLU A 3 -26.37 -15.73 -6.01
C GLU A 3 -24.92 -15.27 -6.16
N ARG A 4 -24.64 -13.96 -6.02
CA ARG A 4 -23.27 -13.45 -6.09
C ARG A 4 -22.41 -13.97 -4.94
N VAL A 5 -22.98 -14.07 -3.74
CA VAL A 5 -22.28 -14.55 -2.55
C VAL A 5 -22.03 -16.06 -2.67
N GLN A 6 -23.03 -16.82 -3.11
CA GLN A 6 -22.89 -18.26 -3.33
C GLN A 6 -21.81 -18.58 -4.36
N ARG A 7 -21.77 -17.83 -5.47
CA ARG A 7 -20.73 -17.99 -6.50
C ARG A 7 -19.33 -17.70 -5.96
N VAL A 8 -19.13 -16.54 -5.32
CA VAL A 8 -17.83 -16.18 -4.74
C VAL A 8 -17.40 -17.20 -3.69
N SER A 9 -18.34 -17.72 -2.90
CA SER A 9 -18.07 -18.79 -1.94
C SER A 9 -17.65 -20.09 -2.61
N ALA A 10 -18.27 -20.48 -3.74
CA ALA A 10 -17.89 -21.68 -4.48
C ALA A 10 -16.49 -21.52 -5.12
N GLU A 11 -16.25 -20.39 -5.79
CA GLU A 11 -14.96 -20.03 -6.41
C GLU A 11 -13.83 -19.99 -5.37
N ALA A 12 -14.06 -19.43 -4.19
CA ALA A 12 -13.05 -19.35 -3.13
C ALA A 12 -12.67 -20.73 -2.55
N ASN A 13 -13.55 -21.74 -2.69
CA ASN A 13 -13.28 -23.12 -2.27
C ASN A 13 -12.77 -24.01 -3.41
N ASP A 14 -12.66 -23.49 -4.63
CA ASP A 14 -12.10 -24.20 -5.79
C ASP A 14 -10.61 -23.85 -5.95
N MET A 15 -9.73 -24.78 -5.58
CA MET A 15 -8.29 -24.59 -5.65
C MET A 15 -7.76 -24.38 -7.08
N ASP A 16 -8.37 -25.03 -8.06
CA ASP A 16 -7.99 -24.90 -9.46
C ASP A 16 -8.34 -23.50 -9.98
N PHE A 17 -9.51 -22.99 -9.58
CA PHE A 17 -9.89 -21.61 -9.84
C PHE A 17 -8.93 -20.63 -9.15
N VAL A 18 -8.66 -20.80 -7.85
CA VAL A 18 -7.78 -19.91 -7.08
C VAL A 18 -6.38 -19.86 -7.68
N THR A 19 -5.84 -21.02 -8.08
CA THR A 19 -4.50 -21.12 -8.68
C THR A 19 -4.43 -20.32 -9.98
N ARG A 20 -5.32 -20.60 -10.93
CA ARG A 20 -5.33 -19.92 -12.24
C ARG A 20 -5.63 -18.43 -12.14
N ALA A 21 -6.53 -18.03 -11.25
CA ALA A 21 -6.98 -16.65 -11.15
C ALA A 21 -6.01 -15.75 -10.38
N PHE A 22 -5.40 -16.26 -9.31
CA PHE A 22 -4.63 -15.44 -8.35
C PHE A 22 -3.17 -15.85 -8.18
N VAL A 23 -2.85 -17.15 -8.24
CA VAL A 23 -1.48 -17.63 -7.97
C VAL A 23 -0.63 -17.50 -9.24
N ASP A 24 -1.11 -18.01 -10.37
CA ASP A 24 -0.38 -18.01 -11.64
C ASP A 24 -0.18 -16.59 -12.20
N THR A 25 -1.03 -15.65 -11.78
CA THR A 25 -0.99 -14.24 -12.19
C THR A 25 -0.22 -13.35 -11.21
N ALA A 26 0.22 -13.89 -10.06
CA ALA A 26 0.89 -13.12 -9.02
C ALA A 26 2.34 -12.77 -9.39
N LEU A 27 2.77 -11.60 -8.94
CA LEU A 27 4.19 -11.22 -8.97
C LEU A 27 4.92 -11.87 -7.77
N PRO A 28 5.98 -12.67 -7.99
CA PRO A 28 6.77 -13.21 -6.88
C PRO A 28 7.44 -12.09 -6.08
N VAL A 29 7.27 -12.12 -4.76
CA VAL A 29 7.87 -11.13 -3.84
C VAL A 29 8.57 -11.82 -2.67
N ALA A 30 9.63 -11.20 -2.15
CA ALA A 30 10.37 -11.74 -1.02
C ALA A 30 9.59 -11.63 0.31
N SER A 31 8.80 -10.57 0.50
CA SER A 31 8.01 -10.37 1.72
C SER A 31 6.82 -9.46 1.46
N VAL A 32 5.72 -9.73 2.16
CA VAL A 32 4.53 -8.87 2.19
C VAL A 32 4.41 -8.27 3.59
N ARG A 33 4.16 -6.96 3.68
CA ARG A 33 3.92 -6.26 4.94
C ARG A 33 2.58 -5.52 4.87
N TYR A 34 1.75 -5.71 5.90
CA TYR A 34 0.54 -4.94 6.10
C TYR A 34 0.82 -3.84 7.11
N VAL A 35 0.52 -2.60 6.73
CA VAL A 35 0.71 -1.41 7.55
C VAL A 35 -0.59 -0.62 7.55
N ALA A 36 -1.04 -0.18 8.72
CA ALA A 36 -2.27 0.59 8.85
C ALA A 36 -2.20 1.47 10.09
N ASP A 37 -2.73 2.69 9.95
CA ASP A 37 -3.01 3.54 11.10
C ASP A 37 -4.30 3.05 11.76
N LEU A 38 -4.28 2.93 13.09
CA LEU A 38 -5.47 2.51 13.82
C LEU A 38 -6.53 3.61 13.78
N PRO A 39 -7.83 3.24 13.67
CA PRO A 39 -8.90 4.22 13.71
C PRO A 39 -8.90 4.92 15.07
N HIS A 40 -8.56 6.20 15.09
CA HIS A 40 -8.68 7.03 16.28
C HIS A 40 -10.10 7.59 16.39
N LYS A 41 -10.78 7.31 17.51
CA LYS A 41 -12.01 8.05 17.84
C LYS A 41 -11.61 9.50 18.07
N HIS A 42 -12.15 10.43 17.29
CA HIS A 42 -12.08 11.88 17.52
C HIS A 42 -12.82 12.32 18.80
N ARG A 43 -12.76 11.54 19.89
CA ARG A 43 -13.33 11.92 21.17
C ARG A 43 -12.26 12.64 21.96
N ARG A 44 -12.17 13.97 21.72
CA ARG A 44 -11.54 14.97 22.59
C ARG A 44 -10.35 14.42 23.40
N GLN A 45 -9.29 13.96 22.74
CA GLN A 45 -8.05 13.75 23.46
C GLN A 45 -7.45 15.15 23.70
N LYS A 46 -7.24 15.45 24.99
CA LYS A 46 -6.50 16.63 25.45
C LYS A 46 -5.18 16.71 24.67
N ALA A 47 -4.72 17.93 24.42
CA ALA A 47 -3.53 18.26 23.63
C ALA A 47 -2.20 17.65 24.13
N ASP A 48 -2.20 16.87 25.21
CA ASP A 48 -1.00 16.36 25.89
C ASP A 48 -0.84 14.83 25.80
N ALA A 49 -1.52 14.13 24.87
CA ALA A 49 -1.26 12.71 24.62
C ALA A 49 -0.18 12.55 23.53
N PRO A 50 1.06 12.10 23.85
CA PRO A 50 2.20 12.06 22.91
C PRO A 50 2.04 11.07 21.74
N LEU A 51 0.94 10.31 21.71
CA LEU A 51 0.64 9.27 20.72
C LEU A 51 -0.59 9.59 19.85
N ALA A 52 -1.27 10.72 20.10
CA ALA A 52 -2.44 11.15 19.34
C ALA A 52 -2.01 11.81 18.02
N GLY A 53 -1.68 11.02 16.99
CA GLY A 53 -1.34 11.54 15.66
C GLY A 53 -0.08 10.95 15.02
N GLN A 54 0.53 9.92 15.60
CA GLN A 54 1.60 9.20 14.92
C GLN A 54 1.00 8.33 13.81
N HIS A 55 1.08 8.80 12.56
CA HIS A 55 0.88 7.98 11.37
C HIS A 55 1.97 6.92 11.35
N VAL A 56 1.71 5.74 11.89
CA VAL A 56 2.68 4.62 11.92
C VAL A 56 2.97 4.14 10.49
N THR A 57 2.01 4.33 9.60
CA THR A 57 2.09 3.93 8.19
C THR A 57 3.08 4.78 7.40
N GLU A 58 3.08 6.11 7.60
CA GLU A 58 3.88 7.04 6.79
C GLU A 58 5.40 6.75 6.86
N PRO A 59 6.05 6.65 8.04
CA PRO A 59 7.48 6.35 8.12
C PRO A 59 7.87 4.99 7.50
N GLN A 60 6.99 3.99 7.59
CA GLN A 60 7.27 2.65 7.06
C GLN A 60 7.20 2.64 5.53
N LEU A 61 6.22 3.34 4.95
CA LEU A 61 6.11 3.50 3.50
C LEU A 61 7.24 4.38 2.96
N ASP A 62 7.58 5.48 3.64
CA ASP A 62 8.68 6.36 3.25
C ASP A 62 10.02 5.61 3.23
N ALA A 63 10.30 4.80 4.25
CA ALA A 63 11.52 3.99 4.31
C ALA A 63 11.56 2.95 3.16
N LEU A 64 10.43 2.33 2.83
CA LEU A 64 10.33 1.38 1.72
C LEU A 64 10.59 2.06 0.37
N ILE A 65 9.98 3.22 0.15
CA ILE A 65 10.12 4.02 -1.09
C ILE A 65 11.55 4.57 -1.20
N ALA A 66 12.12 5.10 -0.11
CA ALA A 66 13.49 5.58 -0.06
C ALA A 66 14.51 4.48 -0.41
N GLY A 67 14.25 3.25 0.03
CA GLY A 67 15.10 2.08 -0.24
C GLY A 67 15.00 1.52 -1.66
N ALA A 68 14.08 2.02 -2.50
CA ALA A 68 13.87 1.48 -3.84
C ALA A 68 15.08 1.70 -4.76
N GLN A 69 15.54 0.61 -5.38
CA GLN A 69 16.71 0.59 -6.26
C GLN A 69 16.34 0.74 -7.73
N LYS A 70 15.29 0.03 -8.17
CA LYS A 70 14.93 -0.10 -9.60
C LYS A 70 13.56 0.47 -9.92
N GLU A 71 12.55 0.10 -9.13
CA GLU A 71 11.17 0.46 -9.43
C GLU A 71 10.34 0.61 -8.14
N VAL A 72 9.39 1.55 -8.17
CA VAL A 72 8.31 1.70 -7.20
C VAL A 72 7.00 1.58 -7.96
N ILE A 73 6.17 0.60 -7.61
CA ILE A 73 4.84 0.40 -8.20
C ILE A 73 3.80 0.76 -7.15
N LEU A 74 2.90 1.69 -7.48
CA LEU A 74 1.79 2.12 -6.62
C LEU A 74 0.47 1.76 -7.30
N GLN A 75 -0.30 0.88 -6.65
CA GLN A 75 -1.70 0.59 -7.01
C GLN A 75 -2.60 1.36 -6.04
N THR A 76 -3.14 2.49 -6.48
CA THR A 76 -3.98 3.35 -5.63
C THR A 76 -5.09 4.01 -6.42
N PRO A 77 -6.34 4.02 -5.94
CA PRO A 77 -7.44 4.72 -6.62
C PRO A 77 -7.22 6.23 -6.68
N TYR A 78 -6.54 6.80 -5.67
CA TYR A 78 -6.23 8.24 -5.61
C TYR A 78 -4.83 8.45 -5.05
N LEU A 79 -4.01 9.21 -5.77
CA LEU A 79 -2.68 9.59 -5.31
C LEU A 79 -2.69 11.02 -4.80
N VAL A 80 -2.60 11.19 -3.48
CA VAL A 80 -2.37 12.49 -2.84
C VAL A 80 -1.05 12.41 -2.10
N LEU A 81 -0.10 13.25 -2.50
CA LEU A 81 1.24 13.29 -1.88
C LEU A 81 1.34 14.48 -0.94
N SER A 82 1.66 14.20 0.32
CA SER A 82 2.05 15.22 1.29
C SER A 82 3.32 15.96 0.82
N LYS A 83 3.60 17.15 1.36
CA LYS A 83 4.84 17.88 1.05
C LYS A 83 6.10 17.02 1.35
N PRO A 84 6.18 16.28 2.47
CA PRO A 84 7.25 15.30 2.72
C PRO A 84 7.36 14.23 1.62
N ALA A 85 6.26 13.59 1.25
CA ALA A 85 6.27 12.56 0.21
C ALA A 85 6.73 13.11 -1.16
N GLN A 86 6.30 14.33 -1.52
CA GLN A 86 6.78 14.99 -2.74
C GLN A 86 8.29 15.28 -2.68
N ALA A 87 8.83 15.63 -1.51
CA ALA A 87 10.26 15.82 -1.33
C ALA A 87 11.01 14.48 -1.50
N LEU A 88 10.51 13.40 -0.89
CA LEU A 88 11.07 12.05 -1.04
C LEU A 88 11.22 11.63 -2.51
N PHE A 89 10.15 11.75 -3.30
CA PHE A 89 10.20 11.40 -4.73
C PHE A 89 11.12 12.33 -5.54
N ARG A 90 11.23 13.61 -5.15
CA ARG A 90 12.21 14.54 -5.77
C ARG A 90 13.65 14.11 -5.48
N GLU A 91 13.95 13.68 -4.26
CA GLU A 91 15.29 13.16 -3.92
C GLU A 91 15.60 11.85 -4.63
N LEU A 92 14.63 10.94 -4.76
CA LEU A 92 14.80 9.70 -5.54
C LEU A 92 15.19 9.99 -6.99
N ARG A 93 14.56 11.00 -7.61
CA ARG A 93 14.82 11.39 -8.99
C ARG A 93 16.22 11.99 -9.21
N LYS A 94 16.86 12.52 -8.17
CA LYS A 94 18.21 13.11 -8.26
C LYS A 94 19.34 12.08 -8.24
N ARG A 95 19.06 10.81 -7.94
CA ARG A 95 20.08 9.75 -7.90
C ARG A 95 20.73 9.55 -9.27
N PRO A 96 22.01 9.10 -9.34
CA PRO A 96 22.66 8.81 -10.62
C PRO A 96 21.87 7.81 -11.48
N GLN A 97 21.22 6.84 -10.83
CA GLN A 97 20.28 5.91 -11.45
C GLN A 97 18.96 6.01 -10.68
N PRO A 98 18.02 6.87 -11.12
CA PRO A 98 16.76 7.04 -10.43
C PRO A 98 15.84 5.82 -10.67
N PRO A 99 15.14 5.30 -9.64
CA PRO A 99 14.18 4.23 -9.85
C PRO A 99 12.99 4.72 -10.68
N ARG A 100 12.43 3.83 -11.49
CA ARG A 100 11.17 4.09 -12.21
C ARG A 100 10.01 4.13 -11.21
N VAL A 101 9.13 5.11 -11.32
CA VAL A 101 7.92 5.18 -10.51
C VAL A 101 6.73 4.95 -11.42
N VAL A 102 5.98 3.88 -11.17
CA VAL A 102 4.77 3.52 -11.93
C VAL A 102 3.58 3.65 -10.99
N VAL A 103 2.61 4.47 -11.40
CA VAL A 103 1.35 4.65 -10.68
C VAL A 103 0.24 4.10 -11.54
N SER A 104 -0.51 3.18 -10.97
CA SER A 104 -1.72 2.61 -11.56
C SER A 104 -2.89 3.07 -10.71
N SER A 105 -3.73 3.91 -11.31
CA SER A 105 -5.02 4.30 -10.78
C SER A 105 -6.14 3.63 -11.56
N ASN A 106 -7.32 3.57 -10.95
CA ASN A 106 -8.54 3.15 -11.63
C ASN A 106 -9.00 4.19 -12.66
#